data_AF-A0A024LQ94-F1
#
_entry.id   AF-A0A024LQ94-F1
#
_cell.length_a   1.000
_cell.length_b   1.000
_cell.length_c   1.000
_cell.angle_alpha   90.00
_cell.angle_beta   90.00
_cell.angle_gamma   90.00
#
_symmetry.space_group_name_H-M   'P 1'
#
loop_
_entity.id
_entity.type
_entity.pdbx_description
1 polymer ?
#
loop_
_entity_poly.entity_id
_entity_poly.type
_entity_poly.pdbx_seq_one_letter_code
_entity_poly.pdbx_strand_id
1 'polypeptide(L)' 'MPGFTHLQTAQPVTFGHYMMVYVEIFGWDLSRMRDACERMNESPLGAGALAKTSFPIDRFMTIQATGVS' A
#
# COMPACT_ATOMS: atom_id res chain seq x y z
N MET A 1 0.66 11.42 31.23
CA MET A 1 -0.09 12.53 30.62
C MET A 1 -1.58 12.20 30.63
N PRO A 2 -2.48 13.19 30.58
CA PRO A 2 -3.91 12.93 30.47
C PRO A 2 -4.22 12.12 29.20
N GLY A 3 -4.98 11.03 29.32
CA GLY A 3 -5.68 10.46 28.17
C GLY A 3 -6.85 11.36 27.80
N PHE A 4 -7.32 11.29 26.55
CA PHE A 4 -8.43 12.12 26.07
C PHE A 4 -9.50 11.28 25.38
N THR A 5 -10.75 11.55 25.70
CA THR A 5 -11.93 11.08 24.94
C THR A 5 -12.84 12.29 24.73
N HIS A 6 -13.30 12.56 23.50
CA HIS A 6 -14.02 13.80 23.17
C HIS A 6 -13.27 15.07 23.60
N LEU A 7 -11.93 15.05 23.58
CA LEU A 7 -11.05 16.11 24.08
C LEU A 7 -11.19 16.42 25.59
N GLN A 8 -11.89 15.57 26.35
CA GLN A 8 -11.98 15.66 27.80
C GLN A 8 -10.95 14.74 28.45
N THR A 9 -10.34 15.22 29.54
CA THR A 9 -9.38 14.45 30.33
C THR A 9 -10.02 13.17 30.87
N ALA A 10 -9.42 12.04 30.52
CA ALA A 10 -9.78 10.71 30.97
C ALA A 10 -8.66 10.14 31.87
N GLN A 11 -8.54 8.81 31.90
CA GLN A 11 -7.50 8.14 32.68
C GLN A 11 -6.09 8.52 32.19
N PRO A 12 -5.11 8.68 33.09
CA PRO A 12 -3.73 8.94 32.71
C PRO A 12 -3.14 7.80 31.88
N VAL A 13 -2.37 8.16 30.86
CA VAL A 13 -1.57 7.23 30.04
C VAL A 13 -0.10 7.65 30.05
N THR A 14 0.80 6.72 29.76
CA THR A 14 2.21 7.07 29.54
C THR A 14 2.38 7.73 28.17
N PHE A 15 3.37 8.60 28.04
CA PHE A 15 3.70 9.18 26.73
C PHE A 15 4.10 8.10 25.70
N GLY A 16 4.83 7.08 26.16
CA GLY A 16 5.18 5.92 25.33
C GLY A 16 3.96 5.18 24.80
N HIS A 17 2.92 4.96 25.61
CA HIS A 17 1.68 4.31 25.15
C HIS A 17 0.99 5.12 24.05
N TYR A 18 0.99 6.45 24.14
CA TYR A 18 0.45 7.30 23.09
C TYR A 18 1.28 7.33 21.82
N MET A 19 2.61 7.32 21.93
CA MET A 19 3.48 7.18 20.75
C MET A 19 3.26 5.84 20.04
N MET A 20 3.00 4.75 20.79
CA MET A 20 2.69 3.45 20.21
C MET A 20 1.40 3.43 19.38
N VAL A 21 0.44 4.32 19.64
CA VAL A 21 -0.75 4.47 18.77
C VAL A 21 -0.34 4.82 17.35
N TYR A 22 0.63 5.72 17.18
CA TYR A 22 1.13 6.09 15.86
C TYR A 22 1.91 4.96 15.19
N VAL A 23 2.68 4.20 15.96
CA VAL A 23 3.38 3.01 15.45
C VAL A 23 2.38 2.01 14.87
N GLU A 24 1.27 1.75 15.57
CA GLU A 24 0.24 0.83 15.10
C GLU A 24 -0.47 1.36 13.84
N ILE A 25 -0.82 2.65 13.81
CA ILE A 25 -1.43 3.29 12.64
C ILE A 25 -0.52 3.16 11.42
N PHE A 26 0.77 3.47 11.56
CA PHE A 26 1.73 3.30 10.47
C PHE A 26 1.94 1.84 10.08
N GLY A 27 1.86 0.91 11.03
CA GLY A 27 1.91 -0.52 10.76
C GLY A 27 0.75 -0.98 9.86
N TRP A 28 -0.47 -0.53 10.15
CA TRP A 28 -1.63 -0.82 9.32
C TRP A 28 -1.52 -0.20 7.93
N ASP A 29 -1.06 1.04 7.84
CA ASP A 29 -0.88 1.70 6.53
C ASP A 29 0.20 1.02 5.70
N LEU A 30 1.31 0.59 6.31
CA LEU A 30 2.34 -0.18 5.63
C LEU A 30 1.80 -1.50 5.08
N SER A 31 0.95 -2.20 5.85
CA SER A 31 0.29 -3.43 5.37
C SER A 31 -0.57 -3.15 4.14
N ARG A 32 -1.38 -2.09 4.15
CA ARG A 32 -2.22 -1.70 3.01
C ARG A 32 -1.40 -1.34 1.78
N MET A 33 -0.28 -0.64 1.97
CA MET A 33 0.61 -0.28 0.87
C MET A 33 1.29 -1.51 0.25
N ARG A 34 1.65 -2.51 1.06
CA ARG A 34 2.18 -3.79 0.57
C ARG A 34 1.14 -4.53 -0.26
N ASP A 35 -0.08 -4.67 0.25
CA ASP A 35 -1.18 -5.32 -0.47
C ASP A 35 -1.50 -4.59 -1.79
N ALA A 36 -1.48 -3.26 -1.79
CA ALA A 36 -1.69 -2.46 -2.99
C ALA A 36 -0.55 -2.66 -4.01
N CYS A 37 0.70 -2.69 -3.53
CA CYS A 37 1.86 -2.94 -4.36
C CYS A 37 1.77 -4.31 -5.04
N GLU A 38 1.45 -5.36 -4.28
CA GLU A 38 1.29 -6.72 -4.83
C GLU A 38 0.18 -6.79 -5.88
N ARG A 39 -0.99 -6.20 -5.62
CA ARG A 39 -2.13 -6.21 -6.56
C ARG A 39 -1.90 -5.37 -7.82
N MET A 40 -1.09 -4.31 -7.72
CA MET A 40 -0.80 -3.43 -8.84
C MET A 40 0.44 -3.85 -9.64
N ASN A 41 1.14 -4.90 -9.20
CA ASN A 41 2.37 -5.36 -9.83
C ASN A 41 2.11 -6.23 -11.08
N GLU A 42 1.20 -5.81 -11.94
CA GLU A 42 0.88 -6.50 -13.20
C GLU A 42 1.09 -5.55 -14.40
N SER A 43 1.66 -6.05 -15.50
CA SER A 43 1.84 -5.24 -16.71
C SER A 43 0.60 -5.20 -17.61
N PRO A 44 -0.02 -4.03 -17.86
CA PRO A 44 -1.08 -3.90 -18.87
C PRO A 44 -0.53 -3.79 -20.31
N LEU A 45 0.79 -3.74 -20.50
CA LEU A 45 1.38 -3.44 -21.81
C LEU A 45 1.11 -4.58 -22.80
N GLY A 46 0.58 -4.22 -23.97
CA GLY A 46 0.16 -5.17 -25.00
C GLY A 46 -1.33 -5.52 -25.01
N ALA A 47 -2.12 -4.98 -24.08
CA ALA A 47 -3.58 -5.14 -24.07
C ALA A 47 -4.30 -4.39 -25.21
N GLY A 48 -3.63 -3.47 -25.90
CA GLY A 48 -4.27 -2.62 -26.91
C GLY A 48 -5.40 -1.78 -26.31
N ALA A 49 -6.37 -1.35 -27.12
CA ALA A 49 -7.53 -0.62 -26.62
C ALA A 49 -8.47 -1.50 -25.77
N LEU A 50 -8.64 -2.77 -26.17
CA LEU A 50 -9.42 -3.79 -25.45
C LEU A 50 -9.15 -5.24 -25.91
N ALA A 51 -8.61 -5.44 -27.12
CA ALA A 51 -8.53 -6.74 -27.78
C ALA A 51 -7.09 -7.20 -28.10
N LYS A 52 -6.09 -6.72 -27.34
CA LYS A 52 -4.64 -6.89 -27.58
C LYS A 52 -4.12 -6.08 -28.76
N THR A 53 -2.81 -5.97 -28.83
CA THR A 53 -2.12 -5.36 -29.97
C THR A 53 -2.04 -6.33 -31.16
N SER A 54 -2.08 -5.79 -32.38
CA SER A 54 -1.88 -6.55 -33.63
C SER A 54 -0.39 -6.79 -33.95
N PHE A 55 0.52 -6.14 -33.22
CA PHE A 55 1.97 -6.33 -33.40
C PHE A 55 2.45 -7.60 -32.67
N PRO A 56 3.41 -8.36 -33.23
CA PRO A 56 3.97 -9.54 -32.60
C PRO A 56 4.97 -9.15 -31.50
N ILE A 57 4.47 -8.64 -30.38
CA ILE A 57 5.31 -8.25 -29.22
C ILE A 57 5.46 -9.40 -28.23
N ASP A 58 6.63 -9.48 -27.59
CA ASP A 58 6.84 -10.35 -26.43
C ASP A 58 6.52 -9.59 -25.14
N ARG A 59 5.40 -9.96 -24.51
CA ARG A 59 4.96 -9.36 -23.23
C ARG A 59 5.84 -9.78 -22.06
N PHE A 60 6.41 -10.99 -22.09
CA PHE A 60 7.31 -11.45 -21.02
C PHE A 60 8.63 -10.69 -21.02
N MET A 61 9.13 -10.33 -22.20
CA MET A 61 10.29 -9.44 -22.32
C MET A 61 10.01 -8.07 -21.69
N THR A 62 8.81 -7.50 -21.90
CA THR A 62 8.42 -6.22 -21.29
C THR A 62 8.31 -6.32 -19.76
N ILE A 63 7.65 -7.37 -19.27
CA ILE A 63 7.49 -7.65 -17.84
C ILE A 63 8.87 -7.70 -17.17
N GLN A 64 9.80 -8.50 -17.72
CA GLN A 64 11.18 -8.57 -17.23
C GLN A 64 11.92 -7.23 -17.27
N ALA A 65 11.74 -6.44 -18.34
CA ALA A 65 12.41 -5.15 -18.49
C ALA A 65 11.89 -4.07 -17.53
N THR A 66 10.63 -4.15 -17.12
CA THR A 66 9.97 -3.16 -16.27
C THR A 66 9.91 -3.57 -14.80
N GLY A 67 10.17 -4.84 -14.49
CA GLY A 67 10.27 -5.36 -13.12
C GLY A 67 8.92 -5.56 -12.43
N VAL A 68 7.82 -5.47 -13.18
CA VAL A 68 6.49 -5.89 -12.72
C VAL A 68 6.31 -7.38 -12.95
N SER A 69 5.29 -7.99 -12.33
CA SER A 69 4.93 -9.41 -12.54
C SER A 69 4.11 -9.60 -13.81
#